data_AF-A0A1H5HV23-F1
#
_entry.id   AF-A0A1H5HV23-F1
#
_cell.length_a   1.000
_cell.length_b   1.000
_cell.length_c   1.000
_cell.angle_alpha   90.00
_cell.angle_beta   90.00
_cell.angle_gamma   90.00
#
_symmetry.space_group_name_H-M   'P 1'
#
loop_
_entity.id
_entity.type
_entity.pdbx_description
1 polymer ?
#
loop_
_entity_poly.entity_id
_entity_poly.type
_entity_poly.pdbx_seq_one_letter_code
_entity_poly.pdbx_strand_id
1 'polypeptide(L)'
;MTVLPRTAGRTRTALRLLPGYGRHLLLHPYRKGLPAAMGGRALEIAAYDLFVGLLLAGFTEATGRRTRRGTAQLLILVNRIAFLLDDEFERRVGLEPVHFDELARTSDIEQAIVNMRAHLDATCDPARRDRIRRALRRTVDKDYRRYATSIESRSSTPSVDELLEDAEVDCGVVMRQLAELIGLFQGRIAPQGALDDFHALGLACRFADDLRDWRHDHMTGGANILLSLVDRHPIESRRLARARESGVRMSEKQWSRRCPDAFSEFTRLYERHYAVIRSHSLRIAADLMMEPGRAGHRARTDGPTAARA
;
A
#
# COMPACT_ATOMS: atom_id res chain seq x y z
N MET A 1 -9.21 9.19 27.42
CA MET A 1 -9.16 9.86 26.10
C MET A 1 -7.76 10.38 25.88
N THR A 2 -6.92 9.56 25.24
CA THR A 2 -5.59 9.99 24.80
C THR A 2 -5.79 10.87 23.57
N VAL A 3 -5.51 12.15 23.71
CA VAL A 3 -5.59 13.13 22.61
C VAL A 3 -4.48 12.74 21.62
N LEU A 4 -4.84 12.25 20.43
CA LEU A 4 -3.92 12.14 19.30
C LEU A 4 -3.12 13.45 19.22
N PRO A 5 -1.78 13.42 19.13
CA PRO A 5 -0.97 14.63 19.14
C PRO A 5 -1.47 15.61 18.06
N ARG A 6 -2.15 16.66 18.54
CA ARG A 6 -2.82 17.73 17.79
C ARG A 6 -1.90 18.29 16.72
N THR A 7 -2.38 18.37 15.47
CA THR A 7 -2.07 19.31 14.35
C THR A 7 -0.62 19.79 14.11
N ALA A 8 0.18 20.09 15.12
CA ALA A 8 1.62 20.37 15.05
C ALA A 8 2.44 19.22 14.44
N GLY A 9 1.92 17.98 14.46
CA GLY A 9 2.54 16.85 13.76
C GLY A 9 2.51 17.00 12.23
N ARG A 10 1.39 17.48 11.66
CA ARG A 10 1.19 17.53 10.19
C ARG A 10 2.16 18.50 9.52
N THR A 11 2.30 19.72 10.06
CA THR A 11 3.24 20.71 9.52
C THR A 11 4.68 20.23 9.61
N ARG A 12 5.03 19.50 10.68
CA ARG A 12 6.37 18.92 10.85
C ARG A 12 6.64 17.79 9.86
N THR A 13 5.70 16.88 9.63
CA THR A 13 5.86 15.80 8.65
C THR A 13 5.98 16.35 7.22
N ALA A 14 5.11 17.29 6.83
CA ALA A 14 5.19 17.92 5.51
C ALA A 14 6.54 18.64 5.29
N LEU A 15 6.99 19.45 6.26
CA LEU A 15 8.28 20.15 6.18
C LEU A 15 9.47 19.18 6.14
N ARG A 16 9.43 18.06 6.86
CA ARG A 16 10.47 17.02 6.83
C ARG A 16 10.56 16.31 5.48
N LEU A 17 9.44 16.13 4.80
CA LEU A 17 9.36 15.43 3.53
C LEU A 17 9.67 16.32 2.32
N LEU A 18 9.51 17.64 2.43
CA LEU A 18 9.74 18.60 1.33
C LEU A 18 11.12 18.43 0.63
N PRO A 19 12.26 18.31 1.34
CA PRO A 19 13.56 18.14 0.67
C PRO A 19 13.65 16.81 -0.10
N GLY A 20 13.14 15.72 0.49
CA GLY A 20 13.09 14.41 -0.16
C GLY A 20 12.19 14.42 -1.38
N TYR A 21 11.00 14.98 -1.24
CA TYR A 21 10.03 15.14 -2.31
C TYR A 21 10.59 15.98 -3.47
N GLY A 22 11.20 17.13 -3.18
CA GLY A 22 11.83 17.99 -4.18
C GLY A 22 12.97 17.28 -4.92
N ARG A 23 13.79 16.49 -4.22
CA ARG A 23 14.82 15.66 -4.84
C ARG A 23 14.22 14.65 -5.83
N HIS A 24 13.13 13.98 -5.46
CA HIS A 24 12.48 13.01 -6.34
C HIS A 24 11.76 13.66 -7.52
N LEU A 25 11.20 14.85 -7.33
CA LEU A 25 10.56 15.64 -8.37
C LEU A 25 11.56 16.17 -9.41
N LEU A 26 12.77 16.55 -8.98
CA LEU A 26 13.76 17.16 -9.87
C LEU A 26 14.72 16.15 -10.51
N LEU A 27 15.10 15.10 -9.77
CA LEU A 27 16.21 14.21 -10.16
C LEU A 27 15.77 12.79 -10.52
N HIS A 28 14.54 12.38 -10.18
CA HIS A 28 14.00 11.03 -10.43
C HIS A 28 15.02 9.90 -10.24
N PRO A 29 15.73 9.83 -9.08
CA PRO A 29 16.94 9.01 -8.93
C PRO A 29 16.70 7.51 -9.11
N TYR A 30 15.45 7.05 -8.96
CA TYR A 30 15.08 5.64 -9.07
C TYR A 30 14.52 5.26 -10.45
N ARG A 31 14.25 6.24 -11.31
CA ARG A 31 13.69 5.99 -12.64
C ARG A 31 14.74 5.86 -13.74
N LYS A 32 16.01 6.14 -13.44
CA LYS A 32 17.10 5.96 -14.40
C LYS A 32 17.22 4.48 -14.80
N GLY A 33 17.06 4.21 -16.09
CA GLY A 33 17.13 2.86 -16.68
C GLY A 33 15.84 2.05 -16.56
N LEU A 34 14.75 2.63 -16.06
CA LEU A 34 13.43 2.03 -16.15
C LEU A 34 12.75 2.45 -17.48
N PRO A 35 11.81 1.65 -18.00
CA PRO A 35 10.93 2.09 -19.07
C PRO A 35 10.27 3.42 -18.72
N ALA A 36 9.99 4.24 -19.73
CA ALA A 36 9.24 5.48 -19.52
C ALA A 36 7.92 5.16 -18.81
N ALA A 37 7.62 5.96 -17.78
CA ALA A 37 6.41 5.76 -17.00
C ALA A 37 5.20 5.92 -17.93
N MET A 38 4.32 4.91 -17.99
CA MET A 38 3.14 4.97 -18.87
C MET A 38 2.05 5.76 -18.15
N GLY A 39 2.18 7.09 -18.12
CA GLY A 39 1.26 7.99 -17.43
C GLY A 39 1.75 8.46 -16.06
N GLY A 40 0.84 8.96 -15.22
CA GLY A 40 1.14 9.49 -13.88
C GLY A 40 1.58 10.96 -13.87
N ARG A 41 1.12 11.72 -12.86
CA ARG A 41 1.56 13.11 -12.71
C ARG A 41 2.93 13.13 -12.04
N ALA A 42 3.82 14.05 -12.42
CA ALA A 42 5.17 14.16 -11.85
C ALA A 42 5.18 14.19 -10.30
N LEU A 43 4.15 14.82 -9.71
CA LEU A 43 3.95 14.87 -8.27
C LEU A 43 3.64 13.51 -7.63
N GLU A 44 2.87 12.67 -8.29
CA GLU A 44 2.54 11.32 -7.82
C GLU A 44 3.79 10.44 -7.92
N ILE A 45 4.56 10.57 -9.02
CA ILE A 45 5.81 9.83 -9.22
C ILE A 45 6.80 10.18 -8.12
N ALA A 46 6.94 11.46 -7.80
CA ALA A 46 7.80 11.91 -6.71
C ALA A 46 7.33 11.38 -5.34
N ALA A 47 6.02 11.32 -5.09
CA ALA A 47 5.48 10.78 -3.84
C ALA A 47 5.77 9.28 -3.71
N TYR A 48 5.56 8.54 -4.79
CA TYR A 48 5.83 7.11 -4.82
C TYR A 48 7.32 6.79 -4.69
N ASP A 49 8.19 7.52 -5.40
CA ASP A 49 9.63 7.36 -5.27
C ASP A 49 10.11 7.70 -3.85
N LEU A 50 9.53 8.74 -3.21
CA LEU A 50 9.79 9.06 -1.81
C LEU A 50 9.36 7.92 -0.88
N PHE A 51 8.18 7.33 -1.10
CA PHE A 51 7.72 6.17 -0.35
C PHE A 51 8.70 5.00 -0.49
N VAL A 52 9.11 4.65 -1.71
CA VAL A 52 10.14 3.63 -1.96
C VAL A 52 11.45 3.97 -1.23
N GLY A 53 11.86 5.24 -1.24
CA GLY A 53 13.03 5.71 -0.50
C GLY A 53 12.94 5.46 1.00
N LEU A 54 11.77 5.72 1.60
CA LEU A 54 11.51 5.45 3.02
C LEU A 54 11.52 3.95 3.33
N LEU A 55 11.01 3.09 2.43
CA LEU A 55 11.11 1.63 2.58
C LEU A 55 12.58 1.19 2.65
N LEU A 56 13.40 1.65 1.71
CA LEU A 56 14.83 1.31 1.67
C LEU A 56 15.58 1.85 2.89
N ALA A 57 15.27 3.07 3.33
CA ALA A 57 15.83 3.65 4.53
C ALA A 57 15.46 2.83 5.77
N GLY A 58 14.21 2.40 5.89
CA GLY A 58 13.76 1.55 6.99
C GLY A 58 14.44 0.19 7.03
N PHE A 59 14.65 -0.43 5.86
CA PHE A 59 15.45 -1.65 5.77
C PHE A 59 16.92 -1.40 6.17
N THR A 60 17.50 -0.26 5.80
CA THR A 60 18.85 0.13 6.23
C THR A 60 18.94 0.37 7.73
N GLU A 61 17.94 1.00 8.36
CA GLU A 61 17.87 1.16 9.82
C GLU A 61 17.85 -0.20 10.53
N ALA A 62 17.02 -1.13 10.05
CA ALA A 62 16.89 -2.45 10.66
C ALA A 62 18.15 -3.32 10.49
N THR A 63 18.92 -3.13 9.41
CA THR A 63 20.10 -3.96 9.11
C THR A 63 21.44 -3.30 9.40
N GLY A 64 21.46 -1.98 9.65
CA GLY A 64 22.67 -1.16 9.75
C GLY A 64 23.46 -1.06 8.44
N ARG A 65 22.88 -1.45 7.30
CA ARG A 65 23.60 -1.58 6.02
C ARG A 65 22.85 -0.89 4.89
N ARG A 66 23.59 -0.12 4.08
CA ARG A 66 23.04 0.56 2.90
C ARG A 66 22.55 -0.46 1.88
N THR A 67 21.39 -0.18 1.28
CA THR A 67 20.85 -0.98 0.19
C THR A 67 21.69 -0.80 -1.09
N ARG A 68 21.93 -1.88 -1.83
CA ARG A 68 22.58 -1.87 -3.13
C ARG A 68 21.88 -0.96 -4.14
N ARG A 69 22.66 -0.45 -5.10
CA ARG A 69 22.13 0.25 -6.27
C ARG A 69 21.24 -0.72 -7.07
N GLY A 70 20.12 -0.24 -7.60
CA GLY A 70 19.16 -1.06 -8.32
C GLY A 70 18.03 -1.65 -7.46
N THR A 71 18.13 -1.58 -6.12
CA THR A 71 17.05 -2.09 -5.25
C THR A 71 15.75 -1.29 -5.40
N ALA A 72 15.84 0.03 -5.52
CA ALA A 72 14.65 0.87 -5.75
C ALA A 72 13.94 0.50 -7.05
N GLN A 73 14.70 0.34 -8.14
CA GLN A 73 14.19 -0.10 -9.44
C GLN A 73 13.46 -1.44 -9.35
N LEU A 74 14.03 -2.41 -8.62
CA LEU A 74 13.37 -3.70 -8.40
C LEU A 74 12.02 -3.52 -7.70
N LEU A 75 11.95 -2.73 -6.63
CA LEU A 75 10.69 -2.48 -5.91
C LEU A 75 9.65 -1.81 -6.80
N ILE A 76 10.06 -0.83 -7.60
CA ILE A 76 9.17 -0.15 -8.55
C ILE A 76 8.61 -1.15 -9.55
N LEU A 77 9.45 -2.00 -10.15
CA LEU A 77 9.04 -2.99 -11.14
C LEU A 77 8.11 -4.06 -10.55
N VAL A 78 8.40 -4.54 -9.33
CA VAL A 78 7.57 -5.54 -8.64
C VAL A 78 6.20 -4.96 -8.28
N ASN A 79 6.17 -3.76 -7.70
CA ASN A 79 4.90 -3.12 -7.37
C ASN A 79 4.08 -2.81 -8.63
N ARG A 80 4.72 -2.40 -9.74
CA ARG A 80 4.00 -2.21 -11.01
C ARG A 80 3.32 -3.50 -11.48
N ILE A 81 3.98 -4.65 -11.35
CA ILE A 81 3.35 -5.95 -11.65
C ILE A 81 2.16 -6.19 -10.73
N ALA A 82 2.30 -5.92 -9.42
CA ALA A 82 1.22 -6.09 -8.46
C ALA A 82 0.00 -5.20 -8.78
N PHE A 83 0.20 -3.91 -9.09
CA PHE A 83 -0.89 -3.01 -9.47
C PHE A 83 -1.59 -3.45 -10.76
N LEU A 84 -0.84 -3.89 -11.78
CA LEU A 84 -1.45 -4.37 -13.02
C LEU A 84 -2.25 -5.66 -12.79
N LEU A 85 -1.77 -6.56 -11.94
CA LEU A 85 -2.49 -7.77 -11.54
C LEU A 85 -3.79 -7.44 -10.80
N ASP A 86 -3.73 -6.48 -9.88
CA ASP A 86 -4.88 -6.03 -9.10
C ASP A 86 -5.93 -5.35 -9.99
N ASP A 87 -5.52 -4.39 -10.82
CA ASP A 87 -6.41 -3.71 -11.77
C ASP A 87 -7.13 -4.71 -12.71
N GLU A 88 -6.39 -5.72 -13.22
CA GLU A 88 -6.98 -6.75 -14.09
C GLU A 88 -7.87 -7.73 -13.33
N PHE A 89 -7.54 -8.05 -12.08
CA PHE A 89 -8.37 -8.87 -11.20
C PHE A 89 -9.69 -8.15 -10.91
N GLU A 90 -9.65 -6.90 -10.45
CA GLU A 90 -10.83 -6.07 -10.18
C GLU A 90 -11.73 -5.90 -11.41
N ARG A 91 -11.13 -5.81 -12.61
CA ARG A 91 -11.89 -5.71 -13.86
C ARG A 91 -12.69 -6.97 -14.18
N ARG A 92 -12.23 -8.15 -13.73
CA ARG A 92 -12.83 -9.45 -14.06
C ARG A 92 -13.66 -10.05 -12.93
N VAL A 93 -13.35 -9.71 -11.69
CA VAL A 93 -14.03 -10.27 -10.52
C VAL A 93 -15.53 -9.96 -10.59
N GLY A 94 -16.36 -11.00 -10.46
CA GLY A 94 -17.83 -10.90 -10.62
C GLY A 94 -18.35 -11.04 -12.06
N LEU A 95 -17.47 -11.09 -13.07
CA LEU A 95 -17.84 -11.39 -14.47
C LEU A 95 -17.50 -12.83 -14.85
N GLU A 96 -16.33 -13.32 -14.43
CA GLU A 96 -15.83 -14.65 -14.73
C GLU A 96 -14.95 -15.19 -13.58
N PRO A 97 -14.77 -16.52 -13.45
CA PRO A 97 -13.74 -17.09 -12.57
C PRO A 97 -12.36 -16.57 -12.97
N VAL A 98 -11.58 -16.07 -12.01
CA VAL A 98 -10.29 -15.44 -12.30
C VAL A 98 -9.13 -16.36 -11.95
N HIS A 99 -8.38 -16.79 -12.97
CA HIS A 99 -7.17 -17.60 -12.78
C HIS A 99 -5.90 -16.77 -12.93
N PHE A 100 -4.98 -16.89 -11.97
CA PHE A 100 -3.72 -16.12 -11.98
C PHE A 100 -2.90 -16.31 -13.26
N ASP A 101 -2.82 -17.55 -13.77
CA ASP A 101 -2.07 -17.84 -14.99
C ASP A 101 -2.62 -17.12 -16.22
N GLU A 102 -3.90 -16.73 -16.20
CA GLU A 102 -4.54 -15.95 -17.25
C GLU A 102 -4.28 -14.45 -17.08
N LEU A 103 -4.37 -13.93 -15.84
CA LEU A 103 -3.99 -12.56 -15.52
C LEU A 103 -2.55 -12.27 -15.96
N ALA A 104 -1.62 -13.18 -15.65
CA ALA A 104 -0.21 -13.04 -15.98
C ALA A 104 0.10 -13.02 -17.49
N ARG A 105 -0.87 -13.40 -18.35
CA ARG A 105 -0.73 -13.44 -19.81
C ARG A 105 -1.29 -12.19 -20.49
N THR A 106 -1.83 -11.22 -19.76
CA THR A 106 -2.19 -9.94 -20.38
C THR A 106 -0.91 -9.23 -20.84
N SER A 107 -0.99 -8.52 -21.97
CA SER A 107 0.18 -7.92 -22.62
C SER A 107 0.95 -6.98 -21.69
N ASP A 108 0.24 -6.21 -20.87
CA ASP A 108 0.85 -5.23 -19.98
C ASP A 108 1.57 -5.88 -18.80
N ILE A 109 0.98 -6.94 -18.22
CA ILE A 109 1.61 -7.71 -17.13
C ILE A 109 2.82 -8.48 -17.66
N GLU A 110 2.69 -9.12 -18.82
CA GLU A 110 3.80 -9.83 -19.46
C GLU A 110 4.97 -8.88 -19.73
N GLN A 111 4.69 -7.70 -20.29
CA GLN A 111 5.72 -6.69 -20.54
C GLN A 111 6.37 -6.21 -19.23
N ALA A 112 5.59 -6.01 -18.17
CA ALA A 112 6.14 -5.65 -16.85
C ALA A 112 7.05 -6.74 -16.27
N ILE A 113 6.67 -8.02 -16.44
CA ILE A 113 7.51 -9.16 -16.06
C ILE A 113 8.80 -9.21 -16.88
N VAL A 114 8.75 -8.94 -18.19
CA VAL A 114 9.94 -8.85 -19.06
C VAL A 114 10.89 -7.75 -18.56
N ASN A 115 10.37 -6.57 -18.23
CA ASN A 115 11.17 -5.46 -17.72
C ASN A 115 11.85 -5.80 -16.38
N MET A 116 11.14 -6.48 -15.48
CA MET A 116 11.71 -6.98 -14.23
C MET A 116 12.82 -8.00 -14.48
N ARG A 117 12.63 -8.94 -15.40
CA ARG A 117 13.65 -9.94 -15.75
C ARG A 117 14.91 -9.28 -16.30
N ALA A 118 14.77 -8.35 -17.24
CA ALA A 118 15.90 -7.60 -17.80
C ALA A 118 16.69 -6.85 -16.72
N HIS A 119 16.01 -6.23 -15.76
CA HIS A 119 16.66 -5.57 -14.62
C HIS A 119 17.44 -6.56 -13.74
N LEU A 120 16.86 -7.73 -13.44
CA LEU A 120 17.54 -8.76 -12.66
C LEU A 120 18.76 -9.32 -13.41
N ASP A 121 18.65 -9.57 -14.71
CA ASP A 121 19.75 -10.07 -15.55
C ASP A 121 20.92 -9.07 -15.60
N ALA A 122 20.63 -7.76 -15.63
CA ALA A 122 21.65 -6.71 -15.64
C ALA A 122 22.33 -6.47 -14.28
N THR A 123 21.70 -6.86 -13.16
CA THR A 123 22.13 -6.43 -11.81
C THR A 123 22.46 -7.56 -10.84
N CYS A 124 22.10 -8.80 -11.17
CA CYS A 124 22.25 -9.95 -10.29
C CYS A 124 23.04 -11.08 -10.95
N ASP A 125 23.79 -11.82 -10.13
CA ASP A 125 24.28 -13.14 -10.51
C ASP A 125 23.11 -14.13 -10.70
N PRO A 126 23.28 -15.21 -11.50
CA PRO A 126 22.21 -16.17 -11.79
C PRO A 126 21.56 -16.76 -10.52
N ALA A 127 22.35 -17.12 -9.51
CA ALA A 127 21.84 -17.73 -8.29
C ALA A 127 20.97 -16.76 -7.46
N ARG A 128 21.30 -15.47 -7.44
CA ARG A 128 20.48 -14.43 -6.80
C ARG A 128 19.19 -14.17 -7.58
N ARG A 129 19.27 -14.05 -8.90
CA ARG A 129 18.10 -13.91 -9.77
C ARG A 129 17.10 -15.04 -9.52
N ASP A 130 17.57 -16.28 -9.49
CA ASP A 130 16.71 -17.44 -9.32
C ASP A 130 16.06 -17.49 -7.93
N ARG A 131 16.78 -17.06 -6.89
CA ARG A 131 16.20 -16.90 -5.53
C ARG A 131 15.08 -15.86 -5.51
N ILE A 132 15.28 -14.71 -6.14
CA ILE A 132 14.27 -13.65 -6.24
C ILE A 132 13.04 -14.17 -6.99
N ARG A 133 13.23 -14.82 -8.14
CA ARG A 133 12.14 -15.39 -8.94
C ARG A 133 11.35 -16.45 -8.17
N ARG A 134 12.05 -17.34 -7.45
CA ARG A 134 11.39 -18.35 -6.59
C ARG A 134 10.61 -17.69 -5.45
N ALA A 135 11.12 -16.62 -4.85
CA ALA A 135 10.41 -15.91 -3.80
C ALA A 135 9.10 -15.30 -4.33
N LEU A 136 9.15 -14.55 -5.43
CA LEU A 136 7.97 -13.97 -6.08
C LEU A 136 6.93 -15.04 -6.46
N ARG A 137 7.39 -16.16 -7.05
CA ARG A 137 6.49 -17.26 -7.41
C ARG A 137 5.80 -17.88 -6.20
N ARG A 138 6.51 -18.05 -5.08
CA ARG A 138 5.89 -18.56 -3.85
C ARG A 138 4.82 -17.63 -3.30
N THR A 139 5.05 -16.31 -3.33
CA THR A 139 4.04 -15.32 -2.91
C THR A 139 2.77 -15.43 -3.75
N VAL A 140 2.94 -15.55 -5.07
CA VAL A 140 1.81 -15.78 -5.98
C VAL A 140 1.09 -17.09 -5.66
N ASP A 141 1.83 -18.20 -5.64
CA ASP A 141 1.25 -19.55 -5.53
C ASP A 141 0.53 -19.76 -4.19
N LYS A 142 1.00 -19.10 -3.13
CA LYS A 142 0.49 -19.25 -1.76
C LYS A 142 -0.45 -18.13 -1.35
N ASP A 143 0.03 -16.89 -1.39
CA ASP A 143 -0.61 -15.77 -0.71
C ASP A 143 -1.67 -15.13 -1.62
N TYR A 144 -1.35 -14.90 -2.90
CA TYR A 144 -2.33 -14.38 -3.85
C TYR A 144 -3.48 -15.37 -4.08
N ARG A 145 -3.19 -16.67 -4.20
CA ARG A 145 -4.25 -17.69 -4.32
C ARG A 145 -5.16 -17.70 -3.09
N ARG A 146 -4.59 -17.61 -1.88
CA ARG A 146 -5.37 -17.50 -0.64
C ARG A 146 -6.26 -16.26 -0.65
N TYR A 147 -5.73 -15.12 -1.07
CA TYR A 147 -6.49 -13.87 -1.18
C TYR A 147 -7.64 -14.00 -2.18
N ALA A 148 -7.38 -14.47 -3.40
CA ALA A 148 -8.42 -14.64 -4.42
C ALA A 148 -9.55 -15.58 -3.94
N THR A 149 -9.22 -16.71 -3.31
CA THR A 149 -10.22 -17.61 -2.73
C THR A 149 -11.01 -16.95 -1.58
N SER A 150 -10.35 -16.13 -0.75
CA SER A 150 -11.04 -15.37 0.31
C SER A 150 -12.06 -14.40 -0.29
N ILE A 151 -11.68 -13.66 -1.34
CA ILE A 151 -12.57 -12.72 -2.05
C ILE A 151 -13.78 -13.44 -2.65
N GLU A 152 -13.57 -14.57 -3.33
CA GLU A 152 -14.64 -15.35 -3.98
C GLU A 152 -15.63 -15.97 -2.98
N SER A 153 -15.16 -16.31 -1.77
CA SER A 153 -15.98 -16.92 -0.71
C SER A 153 -16.52 -15.92 0.30
N ARG A 154 -16.21 -14.63 0.13
CA ARG A 154 -16.55 -13.59 1.10
C ARG A 154 -18.06 -13.39 1.21
N SER A 155 -18.53 -13.15 2.43
CA SER A 155 -19.91 -12.72 2.67
C SER A 155 -20.20 -11.38 1.99
N SER A 156 -21.47 -11.12 1.67
CA SER A 156 -21.90 -9.83 1.11
C SER A 156 -21.76 -8.66 2.09
N THR A 157 -21.48 -8.93 3.37
CA THR A 157 -21.26 -7.92 4.42
C THR A 157 -20.17 -8.43 5.36
N PRO A 158 -18.89 -8.30 4.96
CA PRO A 158 -17.78 -8.85 5.73
C PRO A 158 -17.66 -8.14 7.08
N SER A 159 -17.45 -8.95 8.11
CA SER A 159 -17.10 -8.49 9.44
C SER A 159 -15.74 -7.80 9.45
N VAL A 160 -15.50 -6.96 10.45
CA VAL A 160 -14.19 -6.30 10.62
C VAL A 160 -13.05 -7.31 10.77
N ASP A 161 -13.30 -8.47 11.38
CA ASP A 161 -12.27 -9.49 11.58
C ASP A 161 -11.90 -10.16 10.24
N GLU A 162 -12.90 -10.51 9.41
CA GLU A 162 -12.65 -10.99 8.04
C GLU A 162 -11.86 -9.97 7.20
N LEU A 163 -12.22 -8.68 7.29
CA LEU A 163 -11.49 -7.61 6.59
C LEU A 163 -10.05 -7.44 7.07
N LEU A 164 -9.79 -7.67 8.36
CA LEU A 164 -8.44 -7.61 8.92
C LEU A 164 -7.60 -8.82 8.49
N GLU A 165 -8.20 -10.02 8.41
CA GLU A 165 -7.54 -11.21 7.87
C GLU A 165 -7.18 -11.02 6.39
N ASP A 166 -8.08 -10.43 5.61
CA ASP A 166 -7.82 -10.09 4.21
C ASP A 166 -6.71 -9.06 4.07
N ALA A 167 -6.72 -8.02 4.90
CA ALA A 167 -5.66 -7.01 4.94
C ALA A 167 -4.30 -7.61 5.32
N GLU A 168 -4.27 -8.63 6.18
CA GLU A 168 -3.04 -9.34 6.53
C GLU A 168 -2.40 -10.00 5.31
N VAL A 169 -3.20 -10.64 4.46
CA VAL A 169 -2.70 -11.31 3.26
C VAL A 169 -2.38 -10.30 2.15
N ASP A 170 -3.31 -9.40 1.84
CA ASP A 170 -3.19 -8.48 0.71
C ASP A 170 -2.17 -7.37 0.95
N CYS A 171 -2.17 -6.76 2.14
CA CYS A 171 -1.30 -5.64 2.43
C CYS A 171 -0.09 -6.05 3.28
N GLY A 172 -0.31 -6.80 4.36
CA GLY A 172 0.72 -7.19 5.32
C GLY A 172 1.78 -8.09 4.71
N VAL A 173 1.39 -9.23 4.15
CA VAL A 173 2.29 -10.21 3.53
C VAL A 173 2.98 -9.63 2.30
N VAL A 174 2.29 -8.82 1.48
CA VAL A 174 2.92 -8.14 0.33
C VAL A 174 4.04 -7.21 0.78
N MET A 175 3.80 -6.36 1.80
CA MET A 175 4.83 -5.46 2.30
C MET A 175 5.99 -6.24 2.94
N ARG A 176 5.70 -7.31 3.69
CA ARG A 176 6.72 -8.25 4.20
C ARG A 176 7.57 -8.83 3.06
N GLN A 177 6.94 -9.24 1.97
CA GLN A 177 7.62 -9.78 0.79
C GLN A 177 8.57 -8.76 0.17
N LEU A 178 8.21 -7.46 0.15
CA LEU A 178 9.14 -6.42 -0.32
C LEU A 178 10.43 -6.39 0.52
N ALA A 179 10.35 -6.53 1.84
CA ALA A 179 11.55 -6.64 2.68
C ALA A 179 12.37 -7.91 2.38
N GLU A 180 11.72 -9.04 2.14
CA GLU A 180 12.41 -10.26 1.70
C GLU A 180 13.14 -10.07 0.38
N LEU A 181 12.50 -9.43 -0.61
CA LEU A 181 13.10 -9.12 -1.91
C LEU A 181 14.28 -8.16 -1.78
N ILE A 182 14.18 -7.14 -0.92
CA ILE A 182 15.31 -6.26 -0.59
C ILE A 182 16.47 -7.12 -0.06
N GLY A 183 16.21 -7.98 0.93
CA GLY A 183 17.22 -8.88 1.51
C GLY A 183 17.88 -9.76 0.46
N LEU A 184 17.09 -10.45 -0.37
CA LEU A 184 17.57 -11.33 -1.43
C LEU A 184 18.41 -10.58 -2.45
N PHE A 185 18.01 -9.36 -2.83
CA PHE A 185 18.79 -8.50 -3.71
C PHE A 185 20.12 -8.04 -3.08
N GLN A 186 20.15 -7.86 -1.74
CA GLN A 186 21.38 -7.68 -0.98
C GLN A 186 22.22 -8.96 -0.84
N GLY A 187 21.71 -10.12 -1.31
CA GLY A 187 22.35 -11.42 -1.16
C GLY A 187 22.26 -11.97 0.26
N ARG A 188 21.21 -11.61 1.01
CA ARG A 188 21.04 -11.94 2.43
C ARG A 188 19.60 -12.34 2.73
N ILE A 189 19.39 -12.88 3.92
CA ILE A 189 18.06 -13.07 4.49
C ILE A 189 17.71 -11.79 5.24
N ALA A 190 16.50 -11.26 5.03
CA ALA A 190 16.01 -10.11 5.78
C ALA A 190 15.83 -10.51 7.26
N PRO A 191 16.30 -9.71 8.22
CA PRO A 191 16.12 -10.03 9.62
C PRO A 191 14.64 -9.99 9.98
N GLN A 192 14.20 -10.85 10.90
CA GLN A 192 12.80 -10.92 11.31
C GLN A 192 12.25 -9.54 11.71
N GLY A 193 13.07 -8.73 12.38
CA GLY A 193 12.62 -7.41 12.78
C GLY A 193 12.26 -6.46 11.61
N ALA A 194 13.00 -6.54 10.50
CA ALA A 194 12.63 -5.81 9.29
C ALA A 194 11.32 -6.35 8.69
N LEU A 195 11.15 -7.68 8.71
CA LEU A 195 9.95 -8.33 8.19
C LEU A 195 8.70 -7.94 8.98
N ASP A 196 8.79 -7.89 10.31
CA ASP A 196 7.68 -7.48 11.18
C ASP A 196 7.32 -6.00 10.98
N ASP A 197 8.33 -5.13 10.87
CA ASP A 197 8.10 -3.69 10.65
C ASP A 197 7.43 -3.44 9.30
N PHE A 198 7.86 -4.13 8.24
CA PHE A 198 7.24 -4.02 6.91
C PHE A 198 5.82 -4.62 6.91
N HIS A 199 5.60 -5.77 7.55
CA HIS A 199 4.27 -6.35 7.68
C HIS A 199 3.29 -5.38 8.35
N ALA A 200 3.72 -4.78 9.47
CA ALA A 200 2.95 -3.78 10.20
C ALA A 200 2.70 -2.51 9.37
N LEU A 201 3.67 -2.07 8.56
CA LEU A 201 3.47 -0.98 7.60
C LEU A 201 2.41 -1.32 6.56
N GLY A 202 2.41 -2.54 6.01
CA GLY A 202 1.38 -2.99 5.06
C GLY A 202 -0.01 -2.84 5.64
N LEU A 203 -0.23 -3.36 6.85
CA LEU A 203 -1.49 -3.20 7.57
C LEU A 203 -1.84 -1.72 7.83
N ALA A 204 -0.88 -0.89 8.25
CA ALA A 204 -1.10 0.54 8.43
C ALA A 204 -1.51 1.26 7.13
N CYS A 205 -0.96 0.84 5.98
CA CYS A 205 -1.35 1.35 4.67
C CYS A 205 -2.79 0.98 4.31
N ARG A 206 -3.30 -0.20 4.72
CA ARG A 206 -4.71 -0.56 4.52
C ARG A 206 -5.66 0.44 5.17
N PHE A 207 -5.39 0.85 6.41
CA PHE A 207 -6.22 1.87 7.08
C PHE A 207 -6.14 3.23 6.36
N ALA A 208 -4.97 3.58 5.82
CA ALA A 208 -4.85 4.81 5.04
C ALA A 208 -5.69 4.76 3.76
N ASP A 209 -5.71 3.60 3.10
CA ASP A 209 -6.50 3.30 1.92
C ASP A 209 -8.00 3.39 2.21
N ASP A 210 -8.48 2.63 3.20
CA ASP A 210 -9.88 2.63 3.65
C ASP A 210 -10.38 4.05 4.01
N LEU A 211 -9.54 4.85 4.66
CA LEU A 211 -9.88 6.23 5.04
C LEU A 211 -9.94 7.16 3.82
N ARG A 212 -9.14 6.92 2.79
CA ARG A 212 -9.08 7.71 1.55
C ARG A 212 -10.24 7.34 0.61
N ASP A 213 -10.55 6.06 0.52
CA ASP A 213 -11.39 5.48 -0.53
C ASP A 213 -12.81 5.15 -0.04
N TRP A 214 -13.11 5.39 1.25
CA TRP A 214 -14.43 5.18 1.88
C TRP A 214 -15.65 5.60 1.03
N ARG A 215 -15.54 6.69 0.26
CA ARG A 215 -16.67 7.16 -0.56
C ARG A 215 -16.88 6.25 -1.77
N HIS A 216 -15.79 5.87 -2.43
CA HIS A 216 -15.84 4.94 -3.55
C HIS A 216 -16.37 3.59 -3.05
N ASP A 217 -15.78 3.06 -1.99
CA ASP A 217 -16.16 1.76 -1.41
C ASP A 217 -17.62 1.74 -0.97
N HIS A 218 -18.10 2.81 -0.33
CA HIS A 218 -19.53 2.90 0.02
C HIS A 218 -20.43 2.89 -1.23
N MET A 219 -20.02 3.51 -2.34
CA MET A 219 -20.84 3.56 -3.56
C MET A 219 -20.84 2.24 -4.32
N THR A 220 -19.71 1.53 -4.33
CA THR A 220 -19.55 0.26 -5.04
C THR A 220 -19.84 -0.97 -4.18
N GLY A 221 -20.05 -0.80 -2.87
CA GLY A 221 -20.13 -1.92 -1.92
C GLY A 221 -18.76 -2.55 -1.65
N GLY A 222 -17.68 -1.81 -1.92
CA GLY A 222 -16.31 -2.24 -1.65
C GLY A 222 -16.07 -2.52 -0.16
N ALA A 223 -15.22 -3.51 0.11
CA ALA A 223 -14.79 -3.86 1.44
C ALA A 223 -13.98 -2.73 2.09
N ASN A 224 -14.39 -2.27 3.28
CA ASN A 224 -13.75 -1.15 3.97
C ASN A 224 -13.94 -1.25 5.49
N ILE A 225 -12.84 -1.30 6.25
CA ILE A 225 -12.88 -1.50 7.71
C ILE A 225 -13.62 -0.36 8.42
N LEU A 226 -13.43 0.89 7.97
CA LEU A 226 -14.09 2.05 8.58
C LEU A 226 -15.60 1.99 8.37
N LEU A 227 -16.06 1.64 7.17
CA LEU A 227 -17.49 1.53 6.88
C LEU A 227 -18.13 0.39 7.69
N SER A 228 -17.49 -0.79 7.75
CA SER A 228 -17.97 -1.91 8.57
C SER A 228 -18.05 -1.56 10.05
N LEU A 229 -17.16 -0.70 10.57
CA LEU A 229 -17.27 -0.18 11.93
C LEU A 229 -18.44 0.80 12.09
N VAL A 230 -18.63 1.72 11.13
CA VAL A 230 -19.75 2.67 11.15
C VAL A 230 -21.11 1.97 11.15
N ASP A 231 -21.24 0.85 10.43
CA ASP A 231 -22.49 0.10 10.34
C ASP A 231 -22.89 -0.59 11.64
N ARG A 232 -21.94 -0.81 12.57
CA ARG A 232 -22.23 -1.25 13.94
C ARG A 232 -22.91 -0.16 14.78
N HIS A 233 -22.91 1.08 14.31
CA HIS A 233 -23.39 2.27 15.03
C HIS A 233 -24.51 2.98 14.22
N PRO A 234 -25.79 2.58 14.36
CA PRO A 234 -26.88 3.07 13.49
C PRO A 234 -27.10 4.59 13.48
N ILE A 235 -26.73 5.28 14.57
CA ILE A 235 -26.79 6.74 14.63
C ILE A 235 -25.67 7.36 13.79
N GLU A 236 -24.46 6.80 13.84
CA GLU A 236 -23.31 7.28 13.07
C GLU A 236 -23.47 6.98 11.59
N SER A 237 -23.96 5.79 11.23
CA SER A 237 -24.29 5.43 9.84
C SER A 237 -25.27 6.43 9.21
N ARG A 238 -26.35 6.81 9.93
CA ARG A 238 -27.27 7.87 9.48
C ARG A 238 -26.60 9.25 9.33
N ARG A 239 -25.65 9.60 10.18
CA ARG A 239 -24.89 10.87 10.08
C ARG A 239 -23.94 10.86 8.88
N LEU A 240 -23.30 9.72 8.61
CA LEU A 240 -22.43 9.53 7.46
C LEU A 240 -23.23 9.64 6.15
N ALA A 241 -24.39 8.99 6.07
CA ALA A 241 -25.30 9.08 4.92
C ALA A 241 -25.66 10.55 4.59
N ARG A 242 -26.06 11.33 5.60
CA ARG A 242 -26.36 12.77 5.44
C ARG A 242 -25.12 13.59 5.02
N ALA A 243 -23.95 13.29 5.58
CA ALA A 243 -22.71 13.98 5.22
C ALA A 243 -22.32 13.70 3.75
N ARG A 244 -22.57 12.47 3.28
CA ARG A 244 -22.36 12.06 1.89
C ARG A 244 -23.30 12.80 0.94
N GLU A 245 -24.60 12.82 1.23
CA GLU A 245 -25.63 13.54 0.45
C GLU A 245 -25.30 15.03 0.31
N SER A 246 -24.81 15.65 1.38
CA SER A 246 -24.38 17.06 1.38
C SER A 246 -22.98 17.30 0.80
N GLY A 247 -22.31 16.27 0.29
CA GLY A 247 -21.00 16.37 -0.34
C GLY A 247 -19.86 16.78 0.61
N VAL A 248 -20.08 16.67 1.93
CA VAL A 248 -19.12 17.10 2.96
C VAL A 248 -17.81 16.36 2.80
N ARG A 249 -16.71 17.11 2.89
CA ARG A 249 -15.36 16.54 2.92
C ARG A 249 -15.10 15.92 4.30
N MET A 250 -14.92 14.61 4.35
CA MET A 250 -14.66 13.87 5.59
C MET A 250 -13.18 13.90 5.97
N SER A 251 -12.74 15.00 6.59
CA SER A 251 -11.43 15.06 7.26
C SER A 251 -11.47 14.34 8.61
N GLU A 252 -10.30 14.10 9.22
CA GLU A 252 -10.18 13.52 10.57
C GLU A 252 -11.09 14.23 11.61
N LYS A 253 -11.16 15.56 11.55
CA LYS A 253 -12.05 16.36 12.42
C LYS A 253 -13.53 16.06 12.18
N GLN A 254 -13.92 15.82 10.92
CA GLN A 254 -15.30 15.48 10.58
C GLN A 254 -15.63 14.04 10.98
N TRP A 255 -14.73 13.09 10.76
CA TRP A 255 -14.86 11.72 11.24
C TRP A 255 -15.06 11.69 12.76
N SER A 256 -14.18 12.34 13.51
CA SER A 256 -14.28 12.44 14.98
C SER A 256 -15.57 13.10 15.48
N ARG A 257 -16.18 13.97 14.68
CA ARG A 257 -17.43 14.67 15.05
C ARG A 257 -18.68 13.86 14.70
N ARG A 258 -18.65 13.14 13.58
CA ARG A 258 -19.85 12.51 12.99
C ARG A 258 -19.97 11.05 13.35
N CYS A 259 -18.84 10.35 13.39
CA CYS A 259 -18.70 8.95 13.74
C CYS A 259 -17.66 8.76 14.85
N PRO A 260 -17.80 9.44 16.02
CA PRO A 260 -16.81 9.39 17.09
C PRO A 260 -16.45 7.97 17.55
N ASP A 261 -17.42 7.07 17.68
CA ASP A 261 -17.23 5.73 18.23
C ASP A 261 -16.54 4.83 17.20
N ALA A 262 -17.10 4.74 15.98
CA ALA A 262 -16.49 3.98 14.89
C ALA A 262 -15.08 4.47 14.56
N PHE A 263 -14.86 5.79 14.51
CA PHE A 263 -13.56 6.36 14.20
C PHE A 263 -12.54 6.16 15.32
N SER A 264 -12.97 6.15 16.59
CA SER A 264 -12.11 5.79 17.71
C SER A 264 -11.67 4.32 17.65
N GLU A 265 -12.59 3.41 17.32
CA GLU A 265 -12.27 2.00 17.12
C GLU A 265 -11.30 1.80 15.95
N PHE A 266 -11.57 2.43 14.80
CA PHE A 266 -10.73 2.39 13.62
C PHE A 266 -9.30 2.86 13.92
N THR A 267 -9.18 4.00 14.62
CA THR A 267 -7.88 4.57 14.99
C THR A 267 -7.12 3.65 15.94
N ARG A 268 -7.82 2.99 16.89
CA ARG A 268 -7.22 2.05 17.83
C ARG A 268 -6.66 0.81 17.11
N LEU A 269 -7.35 0.31 16.09
CA LEU A 269 -6.85 -0.78 15.25
C LEU A 269 -5.60 -0.35 14.48
N TYR A 270 -5.62 0.81 13.83
CA TYR A 270 -4.44 1.38 13.17
C TYR A 270 -3.26 1.53 14.14
N GLU A 271 -3.48 2.10 15.33
CA GLU A 271 -2.45 2.35 16.34
C GLU A 271 -1.78 1.05 16.81
N ARG A 272 -2.52 -0.07 16.90
CA ARG A 272 -1.93 -1.38 17.25
C ARG A 272 -0.86 -1.79 16.24
N HIS A 273 -1.13 -1.66 14.95
CA HIS A 273 -0.16 -2.01 13.92
C HIS A 273 0.96 -0.97 13.82
N TYR A 274 0.64 0.32 13.90
CA TYR A 274 1.63 1.39 13.89
C TYR A 274 2.65 1.26 15.04
N ALA A 275 2.20 0.83 16.23
CA ALA A 275 3.06 0.64 17.40
C ALA A 275 4.13 -0.46 17.21
N VAL A 276 3.88 -1.44 16.32
CA VAL A 276 4.83 -2.51 16.00
C VAL A 276 6.00 -2.00 15.17
N ILE A 277 5.78 -0.98 14.34
CA ILE A 277 6.82 -0.41 13.45
C ILE A 277 7.90 0.23 14.31
N ARG A 278 9.13 -0.31 14.32
CA ARG A 278 10.26 0.26 15.08
C ARG A 278 11.07 1.25 14.26
N SER A 279 11.21 0.99 12.96
CA SER A 279 11.91 1.88 12.04
C SER A 279 11.26 3.26 12.00
N HIS A 280 12.11 4.28 12.16
CA HIS A 280 11.68 5.67 12.06
C HIS A 280 11.23 6.01 10.64
N SER A 281 11.98 5.57 9.64
CA SER A 281 11.64 5.79 8.23
C SER A 281 10.31 5.14 7.84
N LEU A 282 10.01 3.93 8.31
CA LEU A 282 8.73 3.28 8.03
C LEU A 282 7.55 3.92 8.77
N ARG A 283 7.76 4.47 9.96
CA ARG A 283 6.74 5.31 10.63
C ARG A 283 6.40 6.55 9.81
N ILE A 284 7.42 7.22 9.27
CA ILE A 284 7.21 8.35 8.37
C ILE A 284 6.45 7.91 7.11
N ALA A 285 6.74 6.72 6.57
CA ALA A 285 6.01 6.17 5.42
C ALA A 285 4.53 5.93 5.75
N ALA A 286 4.24 5.33 6.91
CA ALA A 286 2.86 5.14 7.37
C ALA A 286 2.12 6.48 7.57
N ASP A 287 2.79 7.47 8.15
CA ASP A 287 2.22 8.82 8.32
C ASP A 287 1.93 9.48 6.96
N LEU A 288 2.87 9.40 6.02
CA LEU A 288 2.72 9.93 4.67
C LEU A 288 1.51 9.33 3.95
N MET A 289 1.32 8.02 4.07
CA MET A 289 0.18 7.33 3.44
C MET A 289 -1.16 7.74 4.06
N MET A 290 -1.19 8.02 5.36
CA MET A 290 -2.40 8.38 6.10
C MET A 290 -2.86 9.84 5.86
N GLU A 291 -1.94 10.75 5.52
CA GLU A 291 -2.24 12.18 5.38
C GLU A 291 -3.36 12.52 4.37
N PRO A 292 -3.43 11.91 3.16
CA PRO A 292 -4.53 12.10 2.24
C PRO A 292 -5.91 11.84 2.86
N GLY A 293 -6.10 10.69 3.50
CA GLY A 293 -7.34 10.32 4.18
C GLY A 293 -7.66 11.27 5.35
N ARG A 294 -6.65 11.61 6.16
CA ARG A 294 -6.76 12.55 7.30
C ARG A 294 -7.17 13.97 6.89
N ALA A 295 -6.70 14.43 5.73
CA ALA A 295 -7.13 15.70 5.15
C ALA A 295 -8.54 15.61 4.53
N GLY A 296 -9.05 14.41 4.29
CA GLY A 296 -10.28 14.15 3.55
C GLY A 296 -10.10 14.37 2.05
N HIS A 297 -8.86 14.21 1.53
CA HIS A 297 -8.67 14.15 0.08
C HIS A 297 -9.41 12.93 -0.45
N ARG A 298 -10.14 13.11 -1.54
CA ARG A 298 -10.75 12.00 -2.25
C ARG A 298 -9.67 11.36 -3.12
N ALA A 299 -9.65 10.03 -3.26
CA ALA A 299 -9.09 9.46 -4.47
C ALA A 299 -9.73 10.15 -5.67
N ARG A 300 -8.91 10.73 -6.54
CA ARG A 300 -9.41 11.26 -7.81
C ARG A 300 -9.86 10.06 -8.62
N THR A 301 -11.07 10.13 -9.17
CA THR A 301 -11.67 9.03 -9.92
C THR A 301 -10.93 8.68 -11.22
N ASP A 302 -9.99 9.49 -11.71
CA ASP A 302 -9.50 9.33 -13.07
C ASP A 302 -8.00 9.65 -13.21
N GLY A 303 -7.20 8.59 -13.38
CA GLY A 303 -5.80 8.65 -13.82
C GLY A 303 -4.95 7.45 -13.37
N PRO A 304 -3.98 6.98 -14.17
CA PRO A 304 -3.00 6.01 -13.71
C PRO A 304 -2.24 6.61 -12.52
N THR A 305 -2.32 5.97 -11.35
CA THR A 305 -1.53 6.34 -10.17
C THR A 305 -0.04 6.22 -10.50
N ALA A 306 0.83 6.90 -9.77
CA ALA A 306 2.27 6.80 -10.01
C ALA A 306 2.89 5.41 -9.80
N ALA A 307 2.15 4.51 -9.18
CA ALA A 307 2.54 3.11 -9.10
C ALA A 307 2.10 2.31 -10.34
N ARG A 308 1.06 2.78 -11.06
CA ARG A 308 0.67 2.33 -12.41
C ARG A 308 1.62 2.87 -13.51
N ALA A 309 2.29 4.00 -13.24
CA ALA A 309 3.23 4.69 -14.12
C ALA A 309 4.66 4.09 -14.11
#